data_AF-A0A354SCD8-F1
#
_entry.id   AF-A0A354SCD8-F1
#
_cell.length_a   1.000
_cell.length_b   1.000
_cell.length_c   1.000
_cell.angle_alpha   90.00
_cell.angle_beta   90.00
_cell.angle_gamma   90.00
#
_symmetry.space_group_name_H-M   'P 1'
#
loop_
_entity.id
_entity.type
_entity.pdbx_description
1 polymer ?
#
loop_
_entity_poly.entity_id
_entity_poly.type
_entity_poly.pdbx_seq_one_letter_code
_entity_poly.pdbx_strand_id
1 'polypeptide(L)'
;VARAAGLTPADAALAMAYLSVTGPATAAQRLLSLDPISVAVATINLSDAISTTAHEATVVAQGAYRDLPDLASVQLDLMMERHAARPNRLFAS
;
A
#
# COMPACT_ATOMS: atom_id res chain seq x y z
N VAL A 1 0.26 -8.00 14.85
CA VAL A 1 -0.51 -6.95 15.57
C VAL A 1 -2.02 -7.18 15.47
N ALA A 2 -2.63 -7.20 14.26
CA ALA A 2 -4.08 -7.38 14.09
C ALA A 2 -4.70 -8.56 14.88
N ARG A 3 -4.11 -9.76 14.79
CA ARG A 3 -4.58 -10.92 15.57
C ARG A 3 -4.53 -10.70 17.09
N ALA A 4 -3.47 -10.06 17.58
CA ALA A 4 -3.34 -9.74 19.01
C ALA A 4 -4.37 -8.69 19.46
N ALA A 5 -4.88 -7.88 18.53
CA ALA A 5 -5.96 -6.93 18.74
C ALA A 5 -7.37 -7.52 18.52
N GLY A 6 -7.48 -8.84 18.30
CA GLY A 6 -8.77 -9.51 18.07
C GLY A 6 -9.40 -9.28 16.69
N LEU A 7 -8.64 -8.73 15.73
CA LEU A 7 -9.12 -8.44 14.38
C LEU A 7 -9.00 -9.66 13.45
N THR A 8 -9.86 -9.69 12.43
CA THR A 8 -9.86 -10.75 11.42
C THR A 8 -8.76 -10.54 10.37
N PRO A 9 -8.39 -11.57 9.60
CA PRO A 9 -7.51 -11.40 8.44
C PRO A 9 -8.05 -10.39 7.41
N ALA A 10 -9.37 -10.33 7.22
CA ALA A 10 -10.01 -9.38 6.31
C ALA A 10 -9.85 -7.94 6.78
N ASP A 11 -10.00 -7.67 8.09
CA ASP A 11 -9.77 -6.34 8.66
C ASP A 11 -8.31 -5.91 8.45
N ALA A 12 -7.37 -6.82 8.67
CA ALA A 12 -5.95 -6.57 8.44
C ALA A 12 -5.65 -6.29 6.96
N ALA A 13 -6.21 -7.10 6.05
CA ALA A 13 -6.01 -6.95 4.61
C ALA A 13 -6.57 -5.61 4.11
N LEU A 14 -7.77 -5.24 4.55
CA LEU A 14 -8.40 -3.97 4.17
C LEU A 14 -7.59 -2.77 4.67
N ALA A 15 -7.16 -2.79 5.94
CA ALA A 15 -6.34 -1.73 6.50
C ALA A 15 -5.01 -1.58 5.73
N MET A 16 -4.34 -2.69 5.41
CA MET A 16 -3.08 -2.67 4.66
C MET A 16 -3.27 -2.18 3.22
N ALA A 17 -4.31 -2.63 2.52
CA ALA A 17 -4.63 -2.18 1.16
C ALA A 17 -4.99 -0.69 1.11
N TYR A 18 -5.71 -0.18 2.12
CA TYR A 18 -6.02 1.24 2.22
C TYR A 18 -4.77 2.09 2.51
N LEU A 19 -3.92 1.64 3.45
CA LEU A 19 -2.71 2.38 3.84
C LEU A 19 -1.62 2.37 2.76
N SER A 20 -1.56 1.32 1.93
CA SER A 20 -0.61 1.25 0.82
C SER A 20 -0.85 2.32 -0.25
N VAL A 21 -2.07 2.86 -0.33
CA VAL A 21 -2.45 3.94 -1.25
C VAL A 21 -2.42 5.30 -0.55
N THR A 22 -3.00 5.39 0.64
CA THR A 22 -3.19 6.69 1.32
C THR A 22 -1.91 7.27 1.90
N GLY A 23 -0.97 6.42 2.33
CA GLY A 23 0.38 6.84 2.73
C GLY A 23 1.10 7.61 1.61
N PRO A 24 1.37 6.98 0.45
CA PRO A 24 2.03 7.65 -0.67
C PRO A 24 1.20 8.80 -1.26
N ALA A 25 -0.13 8.72 -1.28
CA ALA A 25 -0.98 9.83 -1.74
C ALA A 25 -0.78 11.10 -0.88
N THR A 26 -0.73 10.94 0.45
CA THR A 26 -0.47 12.05 1.37
C THR A 26 0.95 12.61 1.22
N ALA A 27 1.94 11.75 0.97
CA ALA A 27 3.30 12.19 0.68
C ALA A 27 3.37 12.97 -0.64
N ALA A 28 2.77 12.46 -1.71
CA ALA A 28 2.71 13.12 -3.02
C ALA A 28 2.04 14.49 -2.93
N GLN A 29 0.93 14.60 -2.18
CA GLN A 29 0.26 15.87 -1.94
C GLN A 29 1.23 16.94 -1.42
N ARG A 30 2.05 16.60 -0.42
CA ARG A 30 3.00 17.54 0.21
C ARG A 30 4.22 17.81 -0.66
N LEU A 31 4.77 16.77 -1.29
CA LEU A 31 5.97 16.90 -2.11
C LEU A 31 5.73 17.65 -3.42
N LEU A 32 4.54 17.48 -4.01
CA LEU A 32 4.18 18.05 -5.31
C LEU A 32 3.19 19.21 -5.19
N SER A 33 2.83 19.60 -3.96
CA SER A 33 1.85 20.67 -3.69
C SER A 33 0.52 20.47 -4.43
N LEU A 34 0.01 19.24 -4.39
CA LEU A 34 -1.27 18.89 -5.02
C LEU A 34 -2.44 19.44 -4.21
N ASP A 35 -3.53 19.72 -4.91
CA ASP A 35 -4.81 20.06 -4.28
C ASP A 35 -5.33 18.88 -3.43
N PRO A 36 -5.60 19.09 -2.12
CA PRO A 36 -6.08 18.02 -1.23
C PRO A 36 -7.41 17.41 -1.67
N ILE A 37 -8.30 18.20 -2.28
CA ILE A 37 -9.59 17.69 -2.76
C ILE A 37 -9.38 16.71 -3.90
N SER A 38 -8.51 17.05 -4.85
CA SER A 38 -8.14 16.19 -5.97
C SER A 38 -7.51 14.86 -5.50
N VAL A 39 -6.65 14.89 -4.47
CA VAL A 39 -6.05 13.68 -3.89
C VAL A 39 -7.10 12.82 -3.18
N ALA A 40 -8.05 13.44 -2.46
CA ALA A 40 -9.16 12.73 -1.84
C ALA A 40 -10.06 12.05 -2.90
N VAL A 41 -10.40 12.75 -3.97
CA VAL A 41 -11.17 12.19 -5.10
C VAL A 41 -10.43 11.03 -5.76
N ALA A 42 -9.12 11.17 -6.02
CA ALA A 42 -8.31 10.08 -6.57
C ALA A 42 -8.30 8.84 -5.66
N THR A 43 -8.23 9.04 -4.35
CA THR A 43 -8.29 7.95 -3.36
C THR A 43 -9.67 7.27 -3.35
N ILE A 44 -10.76 8.05 -3.42
CA ILE A 44 -12.13 7.52 -3.49
C ILE A 44 -12.30 6.67 -4.75
N ASN A 45 -11.77 7.11 -5.90
CA ASN A 45 -11.82 6.36 -7.15
C ASN A 45 -11.05 5.02 -7.10
N LEU A 46 -10.19 4.81 -6.11
CA LEU A 46 -9.48 3.55 -5.88
C LEU A 46 -10.21 2.60 -4.90
N SER A 47 -11.38 2.98 -4.37
CA SER A 47 -12.10 2.19 -3.34
C SER A 47 -12.37 0.74 -3.77
N ASP A 48 -12.76 0.54 -5.03
CA ASP A 48 -13.02 -0.80 -5.58
C ASP A 48 -11.73 -1.62 -5.68
N ALA A 49 -10.65 -1.01 -6.19
CA ALA A 49 -9.35 -1.67 -6.29
C ALA A 49 -8.78 -2.05 -4.91
N ILE A 50 -8.95 -1.18 -3.91
CA ILE A 50 -8.58 -1.44 -2.51
C ILE A 50 -9.37 -2.63 -1.97
N SER A 51 -10.68 -2.64 -2.18
CA SER A 51 -11.57 -3.71 -1.69
C SER A 51 -11.27 -5.06 -2.36
N THR A 52 -11.05 -5.06 -3.68
CA THR A 52 -10.66 -6.26 -4.43
C THR A 52 -9.31 -6.80 -3.96
N THR A 53 -8.29 -5.94 -3.84
CA THR A 53 -6.96 -6.36 -3.37
C THR A 53 -7.02 -6.95 -1.95
N ALA A 54 -7.81 -6.34 -1.05
CA ALA A 54 -8.02 -6.84 0.30
C ALA A 54 -8.72 -8.21 0.31
N HIS A 55 -9.71 -8.40 -0.56
CA HIS A 55 -10.41 -9.68 -0.72
C HIS A 55 -9.46 -10.77 -1.21
N GLU A 56 -8.70 -10.50 -2.28
CA GLU A 56 -7.71 -11.43 -2.83
C GLU A 56 -6.67 -11.82 -1.77
N ALA A 57 -6.12 -10.85 -1.06
CA ALA A 57 -5.17 -11.09 0.03
C ALA A 57 -5.78 -11.96 1.15
N THR A 58 -7.06 -11.77 1.47
CA THR A 58 -7.77 -12.58 2.46
C THR A 58 -7.92 -14.03 2.00
N VAL A 59 -8.26 -14.25 0.72
CA VAL A 59 -8.40 -15.59 0.14
C VAL A 59 -7.05 -16.31 0.14
N VAL A 60 -5.98 -15.66 -0.34
CA VAL A 60 -4.65 -16.27 -0.37
C VAL A 60 -4.14 -16.58 1.04
N ALA A 61 -4.40 -15.71 2.02
CA ALA A 61 -3.98 -15.92 3.41
C ALA A 61 -4.65 -17.12 4.10
N GLN A 62 -5.73 -17.67 3.53
CA GLN A 62 -6.35 -18.92 4.00
C GLN A 62 -5.68 -20.18 3.41
N GLY A 63 -4.88 -20.04 2.36
CA GLY A 63 -4.15 -21.12 1.69
C GLY A 63 -2.87 -21.54 2.42
N ALA A 64 -2.05 -22.38 1.77
CA ALA A 64 -0.77 -22.75 2.33
C ALA A 64 0.22 -21.58 2.20
N TYR A 65 1.11 -21.43 3.19
CA TYR A 65 2.11 -20.35 3.18
C TYR A 65 2.96 -20.29 1.89
N ARG A 66 3.28 -21.47 1.32
CA ARG A 66 4.02 -21.60 0.06
C ARG A 66 3.29 -21.06 -1.18
N ASP A 67 1.98 -20.81 -1.06
CA ASP A 67 1.12 -20.31 -2.14
C ASP A 67 0.98 -18.78 -2.08
N LEU A 68 1.60 -18.11 -1.10
CA LEU A 68 1.65 -16.65 -1.05
C LEU A 68 2.39 -16.09 -2.28
N PRO A 69 1.91 -14.98 -2.87
CA PRO A 69 2.55 -14.37 -4.01
C PRO A 69 3.94 -13.82 -3.62
N ASP A 70 4.96 -14.30 -4.32
CA ASP A 70 6.33 -13.76 -4.28
C ASP A 70 6.63 -13.05 -5.61
N LEU A 71 5.80 -12.04 -5.92
CA LEU A 71 5.90 -11.30 -7.17
C LEU A 71 6.96 -10.21 -7.07
N ALA A 72 7.99 -10.29 -7.90
CA ALA A 72 8.96 -9.21 -8.05
C ALA A 72 8.36 -8.05 -8.86
N SER A 73 8.71 -6.82 -8.47
CA SER A 73 8.36 -5.61 -9.22
C SER A 73 9.63 -4.84 -9.56
N VAL A 74 10.27 -5.24 -10.66
CA VAL A 74 11.56 -4.68 -11.13
C VAL A 74 11.54 -3.15 -11.15
N GLN A 75 10.42 -2.55 -11.55
CA GLN A 75 10.30 -1.10 -11.59
C GLN A 75 10.33 -0.48 -10.19
N LEU A 76 9.65 -1.06 -9.21
CA LEU A 76 9.66 -0.57 -7.83
C LEU A 76 11.02 -0.79 -7.18
N ASP A 77 11.66 -1.94 -7.45
CA ASP A 77 13.00 -2.26 -6.94
C ASP A 77 14.03 -1.23 -7.41
N LEU A 78 14.03 -0.90 -8.70
CA LEU A 78 14.90 0.14 -9.26
C LEU A 78 14.61 1.53 -8.68
N MET A 79 13.35 1.86 -8.40
CA MET A 79 13.02 3.15 -7.78
C MET A 79 13.49 3.21 -6.33
N MET A 80 13.41 2.10 -5.59
CA MET A 80 13.96 2.00 -4.23
C MET A 80 15.49 2.15 -4.21
N GLU A 81 16.21 1.48 -5.11
CA GLU A 81 17.67 1.62 -5.23
C GLU A 81 18.08 3.07 -5.50
N ARG A 82 17.37 3.73 -6.42
CA ARG A 82 17.59 5.15 -6.72
C ARG A 82 17.31 6.05 -5.53
N HIS A 83 16.24 5.77 -4.77
CA HIS A 83 15.94 6.52 -3.56
C HIS A 83 17.04 6.32 -2.51
N ALA A 84 17.49 5.08 -2.28
CA ALA A 84 18.55 4.76 -1.33
C ALA A 84 19.88 5.47 -1.64
N ALA A 85 20.19 5.69 -2.92
CA ALA A 85 21.37 6.43 -3.36
C ALA A 85 21.22 7.97 -3.28
N ARG A 86 20.02 8.50 -3.04
CA ARG A 86 19.76 9.95 -3.03
C ARG A 86 20.40 10.60 -1.80
N PRO A 87 21.18 11.70 -1.95
CA PRO A 87 21.89 12.31 -0.82
C PRO A 87 20.96 13.07 0.15
N ASN A 88 19.88 13.68 -0.35
CA ASN A 88 18.94 14.48 0.44
C ASN A 88 17.56 13.81 0.48
N ARG A 89 17.45 12.64 1.12
CA ARG A 89 16.16 11.94 1.25
C ARG A 89 15.28 12.65 2.29
N LEU A 90 14.01 12.81 1.95
CA LEU A 90 12.98 13.29 2.88
C LEU A 90 12.30 12.13 3.63
N PHE A 91 12.46 10.90 3.14
CA PHE A 91 11.91 9.67 3.70
C PHE A 91 13.01 8.63 3.87
N ALA A 92 12.87 7.76 4.88
CA ALA A 92 13.83 6.68 5.12
C ALA A 92 13.88 5.65 3.98
N SER A 93 12.78 5.52 3.22
CA SER A 93 12.56 4.58 2.12
C SER A 93 11.76 5.22 0.99
#